data_AF-A0A0B8NYQ7-F1
#
_entry.id   AF-A0A0B8NYQ7-F1
#
_cell.length_a   1.000
_cell.length_b   1.000
_cell.length_c   1.000
_cell.angle_alpha   90.00
_cell.angle_beta   90.00
_cell.angle_gamma   90.00
#
_symmetry.space_group_name_H-M   'P 1'
#
loop_
_entity.id
_entity.type
_entity.pdbx_description
1 polymer ?
#
loop_
_entity_poly.entity_id
_entity_poly.type
_entity_poly.pdbx_seq_one_letter_code
_entity_poly.pdbx_strand_id
1 'polypeptide(L)'
;MNEKIYNKVAALYGEDQATTITSDIHALMQKWQGKAPNYADWVDESTAYLITYGDSFHQEGEPTLSTMKRFADKYLANAISNIHILPMFPYTSDDGFSVVDYRKVDPELGDWNELNALSENFDLMYDCVINHISKSSDWFQRFLAGDEAYQDYFVESDPSLDYSSVTRPRALPLLTPFTKASGETTHVWTTFSDDQIDINFKSPKVLLESIDILLMYAANGGRSIRLDAIGFIWKVLNSSCIHLPEAHEIIKLWRIILDEVMPGTLIITETNVPHKENISYFGGGDEAHMVYQFPLPPLTLHVYEPK
;
A
#
# COMPACT_ATOMS: atom_id res chain seq x y z
N MET A 1 -0.01 16.68 -22.15
CA MET A 1 -0.82 15.90 -21.19
C MET A 1 -0.68 14.44 -21.59
N ASN A 2 -0.18 13.56 -20.71
CA ASN A 2 -0.06 12.13 -21.02
C ASN A 2 -1.47 11.55 -21.17
N GLU A 3 -1.85 11.18 -22.40
CA GLU A 3 -3.19 10.68 -22.76
C GLU A 3 -3.57 9.41 -21.99
N LYS A 4 -2.58 8.56 -21.66
CA LYS A 4 -2.83 7.34 -20.89
C LYS A 4 -3.29 7.67 -19.47
N ILE A 5 -2.60 8.59 -18.79
CA ILE A 5 -2.95 9.04 -17.43
C ILE A 5 -4.34 9.67 -17.44
N TYR A 6 -4.61 10.56 -18.40
CA TYR A 6 -5.92 11.19 -18.53
C TYR A 6 -7.05 10.17 -18.66
N ASN A 7 -6.90 9.18 -19.54
CA ASN A 7 -7.93 8.17 -19.77
C ASN A 7 -8.21 7.33 -18.52
N LYS A 8 -7.18 7.00 -17.72
CA LYS A 8 -7.35 6.29 -16.44
C LYS A 8 -8.11 7.13 -15.42
N VAL A 9 -7.73 8.40 -15.29
CA VAL A 9 -8.40 9.33 -14.38
C VAL A 9 -9.86 9.57 -14.79
N ALA A 10 -10.13 9.75 -16.09
CA ALA A 10 -11.48 9.93 -16.59
C ALA A 10 -12.37 8.70 -16.34
N ALA A 11 -11.82 7.49 -16.44
CA ALA A 11 -12.53 6.26 -16.11
C ALA A 11 -12.89 6.15 -14.61
N LEU A 12 -12.04 6.69 -13.72
CA LEU A 12 -12.22 6.63 -12.26
C LEU A 12 -13.12 7.75 -11.70
N TYR A 13 -12.96 8.98 -12.20
CA TYR A 13 -13.56 10.18 -11.61
C TYR A 13 -14.43 11.01 -12.57
N GLY A 14 -14.58 10.55 -13.82
CA GLY A 14 -15.33 11.23 -14.87
C GLY A 14 -14.51 12.30 -15.61
N GLU A 15 -14.95 12.62 -16.83
CA GLU A 15 -14.25 13.55 -17.73
C GLU A 15 -14.16 14.98 -17.16
N ASP A 16 -15.18 15.43 -16.42
CA ASP A 16 -15.27 16.79 -15.89
C ASP A 16 -14.10 17.17 -14.97
N GLN A 17 -13.58 16.20 -14.20
CA GLN A 17 -12.48 16.42 -13.26
C GLN A 17 -11.13 15.94 -13.82
N ALA A 18 -11.13 15.15 -14.90
CA ALA A 18 -9.97 14.43 -15.38
C ALA A 18 -8.82 15.36 -15.78
N THR A 19 -9.10 16.51 -16.38
CA THR A 19 -8.07 17.49 -16.77
C THR A 19 -7.31 18.02 -15.55
N THR A 20 -8.03 18.44 -14.51
CA THR A 20 -7.43 19.02 -13.30
C THR A 20 -6.61 17.96 -12.55
N ILE A 21 -7.21 16.80 -12.28
CA ILE A 21 -6.53 15.70 -11.56
C ILE A 21 -5.29 15.25 -12.34
N THR A 22 -5.37 15.15 -13.67
CA THR A 22 -4.20 14.78 -14.50
C THR A 22 -3.10 15.83 -14.38
N SER A 23 -3.44 17.12 -14.34
CA SER A 23 -2.46 18.20 -14.13
C SER A 23 -1.77 18.09 -12.77
N ASP A 24 -2.51 17.77 -11.71
CA ASP A 24 -1.97 17.58 -10.37
C ASP A 24 -1.05 16.35 -10.30
N ILE A 25 -1.41 15.26 -10.97
CA ILE A 25 -0.54 14.08 -11.15
C ILE A 25 0.77 14.48 -11.85
N HIS A 26 0.70 15.26 -12.93
CA HIS A 26 1.92 15.74 -13.62
C HIS A 26 2.81 16.58 -12.70
N ALA A 27 2.23 17.40 -11.82
CA ALA A 27 3.00 18.15 -10.84
C ALA A 27 3.71 17.24 -9.83
N LEU A 28 3.06 16.16 -9.37
CA LEU A 28 3.68 15.13 -8.54
C LEU A 28 4.80 14.40 -9.28
N MET A 29 4.58 14.00 -10.54
CA MET A 29 5.60 13.37 -11.37
C MET A 29 6.85 14.27 -11.50
N GLN A 30 6.65 15.56 -11.78
CA GLN A 30 7.74 16.53 -11.84
C GLN A 30 8.44 16.74 -10.49
N LYS A 31 7.70 16.75 -9.37
CA LYS A 31 8.26 16.85 -8.01
C LYS A 31 9.22 15.70 -7.71
N TRP A 32 8.97 14.51 -8.24
CA TRP A 32 9.72 13.29 -7.93
C TRP A 32 10.68 12.84 -9.02
N GLN A 33 10.63 13.42 -10.22
CA GLN A 33 11.50 13.06 -11.34
C GLN A 33 12.97 12.99 -10.95
N GLY A 34 13.61 11.85 -11.21
CA GLY A 34 15.04 11.65 -11.01
C GLY A 34 15.46 11.56 -9.53
N LYS A 35 14.53 11.30 -8.60
CA LYS A 35 14.86 11.12 -7.18
C LYS A 35 15.04 9.68 -6.74
N ALA A 36 14.58 8.68 -7.50
CA ALA A 36 14.84 7.28 -7.17
C ALA A 36 16.26 6.85 -7.59
N PRO A 37 16.81 5.82 -6.91
CA PRO A 37 17.97 5.09 -7.41
C PRO A 37 17.69 4.49 -8.79
N ASN A 38 18.77 4.25 -9.55
CA ASN A 38 18.67 3.52 -10.82
C ASN A 38 18.64 2.02 -10.53
N TYR A 39 17.54 1.37 -10.86
CA TYR A 39 17.40 -0.08 -10.74
C TYR A 39 17.57 -0.75 -12.11
N ALA A 40 17.82 -2.06 -12.10
CA ALA A 40 17.63 -2.86 -13.30
C ALA A 40 16.14 -2.91 -13.67
N ASP A 41 15.85 -2.97 -14.97
CA ASP A 41 14.49 -2.91 -15.51
C ASP A 41 13.58 -4.04 -14.99
N TRP A 42 14.15 -5.20 -14.63
CA TRP A 42 13.39 -6.37 -14.20
C TRP A 42 14.15 -7.25 -13.20
N VAL A 43 13.46 -8.25 -12.64
CA VAL A 43 14.04 -9.33 -11.81
C VAL A 43 14.60 -10.46 -12.68
N ASP A 44 15.50 -11.26 -12.14
CA ASP A 44 16.11 -12.41 -12.82
C ASP A 44 16.29 -13.61 -11.87
N GLU A 45 16.96 -14.67 -12.32
CA GLU A 45 17.18 -15.87 -11.50
C GLU A 45 18.07 -15.65 -10.26
N SER A 46 18.76 -14.51 -10.17
CA SER A 46 19.55 -14.10 -8.99
C SER A 46 18.72 -13.32 -7.96
N THR A 47 17.47 -13.00 -8.29
CA THR A 47 16.58 -12.27 -7.41
C THR A 47 16.06 -13.18 -6.28
N ALA A 48 16.45 -12.88 -5.05
CA ALA A 48 16.04 -13.60 -3.85
C ALA A 48 15.70 -12.60 -2.73
N TYR A 49 14.50 -12.72 -2.19
CA TYR A 49 13.97 -11.86 -1.12
C TYR A 49 14.09 -12.53 0.25
N LEU A 50 14.63 -11.80 1.22
CA LEU A 50 14.37 -12.05 2.64
C LEU A 50 13.17 -11.20 3.07
N ILE A 51 12.14 -11.83 3.64
CA ILE A 51 11.02 -11.11 4.28
C ILE A 51 11.24 -11.14 5.79
N THR A 52 11.27 -9.97 6.44
CA THR A 52 11.57 -9.87 7.88
C THR A 52 11.00 -8.58 8.46
N TYR A 53 10.64 -8.59 9.75
CA TYR A 53 10.34 -7.36 10.48
C TYR A 53 11.63 -6.60 10.77
N GLY A 54 11.58 -5.26 10.72
CA GLY A 54 12.75 -4.40 10.92
C GLY A 54 13.38 -4.51 12.32
N ASP A 55 12.67 -5.08 13.29
CA ASP A 55 13.09 -5.31 14.68
C ASP A 55 13.57 -6.75 14.93
N SER A 56 13.54 -7.63 13.92
CA SER A 56 13.98 -9.04 14.06
C SER A 56 15.44 -9.16 14.49
N PHE A 57 16.25 -8.14 14.21
CA PHE A 57 17.64 -8.02 14.64
C PHE A 57 17.78 -6.78 15.53
N HIS A 58 18.06 -7.00 16.80
CA HIS A 58 18.11 -5.91 17.78
C HIS A 58 19.36 -6.00 18.65
N GLN A 59 19.82 -4.83 19.09
CA GLN A 59 20.84 -4.66 20.09
C GLN A 59 20.45 -3.45 20.94
N GLU A 60 20.60 -3.56 22.26
CA GLU A 60 20.15 -2.52 23.18
C GLU A 60 20.93 -1.21 22.95
N GLY A 61 20.19 -0.09 22.89
CA GLY A 61 20.77 1.25 22.81
C GLY A 61 21.04 1.78 21.39
N GLU A 62 20.54 1.12 20.34
CA GLU A 62 20.63 1.61 18.97
C GLU A 62 19.37 1.27 18.13
N PRO A 63 19.13 1.97 17.01
CA PRO A 63 18.04 1.63 16.10
C PRO A 63 18.19 0.20 15.54
N THR A 64 17.09 -0.54 15.46
CA THR A 64 17.16 -1.96 15.06
C THR A 64 17.66 -2.13 13.63
N LEU A 65 17.35 -1.20 12.71
CA LEU A 65 17.83 -1.25 11.32
C LEU A 65 19.35 -1.11 11.23
N SER A 66 19.99 -0.39 12.16
CA SER A 66 21.47 -0.35 12.23
C SER A 66 22.05 -1.72 12.58
N THR A 67 21.40 -2.45 13.49
CA THR A 67 21.79 -3.83 13.85
C THR A 67 21.55 -4.78 12.69
N MET A 68 20.38 -4.67 12.06
CA MET A 68 20.01 -5.44 10.88
C MET A 68 21.00 -5.23 9.73
N LYS A 69 21.40 -3.99 9.43
CA LYS A 69 22.41 -3.70 8.40
C LYS A 69 23.70 -4.43 8.66
N ARG A 70 24.25 -4.35 9.87
CA ARG A 70 25.49 -5.08 10.20
C ARG A 70 25.36 -6.58 10.04
N PHE A 71 24.21 -7.14 10.41
CA PHE A 71 23.93 -8.56 10.22
C PHE A 71 23.84 -8.92 8.73
N ALA A 72 23.03 -8.18 7.98
CA ALA A 72 22.77 -8.42 6.56
C ALA A 72 24.05 -8.29 5.73
N ASP A 73 24.81 -7.20 5.92
CA ASP A 73 26.09 -6.98 5.22
C ASP A 73 27.08 -8.13 5.48
N LYS A 74 27.11 -8.64 6.72
CA LYS A 74 28.07 -9.69 7.11
C LYS A 74 27.67 -11.09 6.62
N TYR A 75 26.38 -11.41 6.65
CA TYR A 75 25.92 -12.79 6.49
C TYR A 75 25.08 -13.03 5.23
N LEU A 76 24.48 -11.99 4.67
CA LEU A 76 23.44 -12.11 3.65
C LEU A 76 23.82 -11.52 2.28
N ALA A 77 24.79 -10.59 2.23
CA ALA A 77 25.16 -9.86 1.00
C ALA A 77 25.55 -10.74 -0.20
N ASN A 78 25.99 -11.98 0.03
CA ASN A 78 26.33 -12.94 -1.04
C ASN A 78 25.28 -14.05 -1.24
N ALA A 79 24.16 -14.00 -0.53
CA ALA A 79 23.15 -15.05 -0.48
C ALA A 79 21.77 -14.59 -0.94
N ILE A 80 21.43 -13.32 -0.70
CA ILE A 80 20.19 -12.69 -1.14
C ILE A 80 20.50 -11.36 -1.80
N SER A 81 19.59 -10.88 -2.63
CA SER A 81 19.70 -9.59 -3.33
C SER A 81 18.71 -8.57 -2.79
N ASN A 82 17.59 -9.01 -2.20
CA ASN A 82 16.49 -8.13 -1.81
C ASN A 82 16.08 -8.38 -0.36
N ILE A 83 15.63 -7.32 0.32
CA ILE A 83 15.06 -7.39 1.66
C ILE A 83 13.69 -6.69 1.65
N HIS A 84 12.64 -7.44 1.98
CA HIS A 84 11.32 -6.92 2.30
C HIS A 84 11.24 -6.64 3.80
N ILE A 85 11.19 -5.36 4.14
CA ILE A 85 10.95 -4.86 5.49
C ILE A 85 9.43 -4.80 5.70
N LEU A 86 8.91 -5.72 6.53
CA LEU A 86 7.50 -5.71 6.96
C LEU A 86 7.19 -4.46 7.78
N PRO A 87 5.93 -4.01 7.84
CA PRO A 87 5.60 -2.59 7.84
C PRO A 87 6.44 -1.76 8.81
N MET A 88 7.15 -0.78 8.24
CA MET A 88 8.20 -0.02 8.90
C MET A 88 7.76 1.35 9.43
N PHE A 89 6.46 1.63 9.37
CA PHE A 89 5.86 2.90 9.77
C PHE A 89 5.33 2.79 11.21
N PRO A 90 5.24 3.91 11.96
CA PRO A 90 4.54 3.92 13.25
C PRO A 90 3.14 3.33 13.09
N TYR A 91 2.75 2.44 14.00
CA TYR A 91 1.49 1.72 13.92
C TYR A 91 0.84 1.56 15.31
N THR A 92 -0.42 1.14 15.35
CA THR A 92 -1.16 0.92 16.62
C THR A 92 -1.58 -0.51 16.88
N SER A 93 -1.77 -1.32 15.83
CA SER A 93 -2.18 -2.72 15.94
C SER A 93 -1.83 -3.50 14.66
N ASP A 94 -2.18 -4.80 14.65
CA ASP A 94 -2.01 -5.73 13.53
C ASP A 94 -0.56 -5.80 13.04
N ASP A 95 0.40 -5.89 13.98
CA ASP A 95 1.84 -6.09 13.72
C ASP A 95 2.42 -5.21 12.59
N GLY A 96 2.06 -3.91 12.60
CA GLY A 96 2.54 -2.94 11.61
C GLY A 96 1.50 -2.50 10.57
N PHE A 97 0.41 -3.26 10.41
CA PHE A 97 -0.57 -3.01 9.33
C PHE A 97 -1.64 -1.95 9.69
N SER A 98 -1.75 -1.52 10.95
CA SER A 98 -2.52 -0.32 11.31
C SER A 98 -1.63 0.93 11.36
N VAL A 99 -1.25 1.43 10.19
CA VAL A 99 -0.27 2.53 10.03
C VAL A 99 -0.82 3.87 10.53
N VAL A 100 -0.05 4.60 11.32
CA VAL A 100 -0.38 5.94 11.85
C VAL A 100 0.10 7.07 10.93
N ASP A 101 1.30 6.93 10.35
CA ASP A 101 1.93 7.96 9.52
C ASP A 101 2.77 7.31 8.40
N TYR A 102 2.27 7.36 7.16
CA TYR A 102 2.96 6.82 5.98
C TYR A 102 4.29 7.51 5.67
N ARG A 103 4.62 8.65 6.29
CA ARG A 103 5.80 9.46 5.92
C ARG A 103 6.96 9.36 6.91
N LYS A 104 6.80 8.59 7.98
CA LYS A 104 7.82 8.41 9.01
C LYS A 104 8.17 6.95 9.18
N VAL A 105 9.45 6.66 9.32
CA VAL A 105 9.88 5.35 9.81
C VAL A 105 9.56 5.26 11.30
N ASP A 106 9.22 4.07 11.78
CA ASP A 106 9.03 3.83 13.20
C ASP A 106 10.31 4.19 13.97
N PRO A 107 10.25 5.05 15.01
CA PRO A 107 11.43 5.48 15.75
C PRO A 107 12.25 4.35 16.39
N GLU A 108 11.65 3.20 16.69
CA GLU A 108 12.39 2.03 17.19
C GLU A 108 13.32 1.44 16.11
N LEU A 109 12.89 1.52 14.85
CA LEU A 109 13.65 1.08 13.68
C LEU A 109 14.75 2.08 13.31
N GLY A 110 14.49 3.37 13.45
CA GLY A 110 15.39 4.47 13.09
C GLY A 110 14.68 5.54 12.26
N ASP A 111 15.34 6.03 11.21
CA ASP A 111 14.76 6.91 10.21
C ASP A 111 15.06 6.45 8.77
N TRP A 112 14.72 7.29 7.78
CA TRP A 112 14.98 6.99 6.37
C TRP A 112 16.47 6.79 6.06
N ASN A 113 17.39 7.36 6.84
CA ASN A 113 18.83 7.16 6.68
C ASN A 113 19.22 5.71 6.99
N GLU A 114 18.70 5.10 8.07
CA GLU A 114 18.98 3.70 8.36
C GLU A 114 18.42 2.75 7.29
N LEU A 115 17.22 3.05 6.76
CA LEU A 115 16.67 2.30 5.61
C LEU A 115 17.54 2.45 4.37
N ASN A 116 17.88 3.68 3.99
CA ASN A 116 18.72 3.94 2.82
C ASN A 116 20.11 3.32 2.98
N ALA A 117 20.64 3.16 4.20
CA ALA A 117 21.91 2.47 4.44
C ALA A 117 21.83 0.96 4.12
N LEU A 118 20.66 0.31 4.24
CA LEU A 118 20.47 -1.07 3.77
C LEU A 118 20.52 -1.13 2.23
N SER A 119 20.07 -0.08 1.54
CA SER A 119 20.07 -0.03 0.07
C SER A 119 21.46 0.01 -0.58
N GLU A 120 22.53 0.14 0.21
CA GLU A 120 23.91 0.08 -0.28
C GLU A 120 24.28 -1.32 -0.83
N ASN A 121 23.70 -2.37 -0.25
CA ASN A 121 24.03 -3.77 -0.58
C ASN A 121 22.81 -4.62 -0.99
N PHE A 122 21.58 -4.12 -0.78
CA PHE A 122 20.36 -4.86 -1.05
C PHE A 122 19.31 -3.96 -1.71
N ASP A 123 18.52 -4.50 -2.61
CA ASP A 123 17.31 -3.82 -3.04
C ASP A 123 16.23 -3.97 -1.96
N LEU A 124 15.44 -2.91 -1.73
CA LEU A 124 14.46 -2.91 -0.64
C LEU A 124 13.04 -3.04 -1.16
N MET A 125 12.23 -3.74 -0.38
CA MET A 125 10.79 -3.84 -0.57
C MET A 125 10.05 -3.31 0.64
N TYR A 126 9.08 -2.44 0.40
CA TYR A 126 8.28 -1.81 1.45
C TYR A 126 6.79 -2.14 1.30
N ASP A 127 6.09 -2.24 2.43
CA ASP A 127 4.63 -2.32 2.47
C ASP A 127 3.99 -0.94 2.25
N CYS A 128 3.06 -0.88 1.30
CA CYS A 128 2.15 0.23 1.09
C CYS A 128 0.74 -0.19 1.54
N VAL A 129 0.47 0.05 2.82
CA VAL A 129 -0.82 -0.25 3.47
C VAL A 129 -1.79 0.92 3.25
N ILE A 130 -2.21 1.12 2.00
CA ILE A 130 -2.98 2.32 1.62
C ILE A 130 -4.50 2.06 1.50
N ASN A 131 -4.98 0.83 1.66
CA ASN A 131 -6.44 0.60 1.74
C ASN A 131 -7.05 1.25 2.99
N HIS A 132 -6.30 1.23 4.08
CA HIS A 132 -6.76 1.63 5.40
C HIS A 132 -5.62 2.26 6.21
N ILE A 133 -5.98 3.05 7.21
CA ILE A 133 -5.05 3.75 8.11
C ILE A 133 -5.53 3.60 9.55
N SER A 134 -4.61 3.71 10.52
CA SER A 134 -4.95 3.70 11.94
C SER A 134 -5.95 4.80 12.28
N LYS A 135 -6.90 4.51 13.17
CA LYS A 135 -7.78 5.52 13.79
C LYS A 135 -6.99 6.58 14.56
N SER A 136 -5.74 6.30 14.94
CA SER A 136 -4.86 7.25 15.62
C SER A 136 -4.09 8.16 14.66
N SER A 137 -4.25 7.99 13.35
CA SER A 137 -3.61 8.83 12.33
C SER A 137 -4.09 10.28 12.37
N ASP A 138 -3.20 11.20 12.00
CA ASP A 138 -3.55 12.63 11.88
C ASP A 138 -4.71 12.83 10.88
N TRP A 139 -4.76 12.03 9.81
CA TRP A 139 -5.84 12.09 8.82
C TRP A 139 -7.20 11.83 9.48
N PHE A 140 -7.31 10.76 10.26
CA PHE A 140 -8.57 10.38 10.89
C PHE A 140 -8.94 11.33 12.05
N GLN A 141 -7.95 11.76 12.84
CA GLN A 141 -8.19 12.73 13.91
C GLN A 141 -8.68 14.07 13.35
N ARG A 142 -8.14 14.53 12.21
CA ARG A 142 -8.62 15.75 11.51
C ARG A 142 -10.01 15.58 10.92
N PHE A 143 -10.32 14.41 10.38
CA PHE A 143 -11.68 14.06 9.94
C PHE A 143 -12.68 14.17 11.11
N LEU A 144 -12.37 13.57 12.26
CA LEU A 144 -13.21 13.66 13.46
C LEU A 144 -13.31 15.09 14.00
N ALA A 145 -12.26 15.90 13.85
CA ALA A 145 -12.27 17.32 14.22
C ALA A 145 -13.11 18.20 13.29
N GLY A 146 -13.60 17.68 12.16
CA GLY A 146 -14.38 18.43 11.18
C GLY A 146 -13.53 19.26 10.22
N ASP A 147 -12.25 18.93 10.04
CA ASP A 147 -11.38 19.59 9.05
C ASP A 147 -11.88 19.30 7.63
N GLU A 148 -12.23 20.35 6.89
CA GLU A 148 -12.76 20.29 5.52
C GLU A 148 -11.80 19.58 4.55
N ALA A 149 -10.49 19.63 4.82
CA ALA A 149 -9.51 18.99 3.95
C ALA A 149 -9.61 17.46 3.97
N TYR A 150 -10.12 16.87 5.06
CA TYR A 150 -10.15 15.43 5.32
C TYR A 150 -11.57 14.83 5.34
N GLN A 151 -12.62 15.64 5.15
CA GLN A 151 -14.00 15.12 5.19
C GLN A 151 -14.28 14.07 4.11
N ASP A 152 -13.53 14.06 3.00
CA ASP A 152 -13.67 13.09 1.92
C ASP A 152 -12.66 11.94 1.95
N TYR A 153 -11.79 11.86 2.96
CA TYR A 153 -10.71 10.85 3.03
C TYR A 153 -11.18 9.47 3.48
N PHE A 154 -12.36 9.37 4.10
CA PHE A 154 -12.84 8.12 4.71
C PHE A 154 -14.23 7.75 4.19
N VAL A 155 -14.53 6.46 4.26
CA VAL A 155 -15.81 5.94 3.79
C VAL A 155 -16.83 6.02 4.92
N GLU A 156 -17.46 7.19 5.07
CA GLU A 156 -18.67 7.34 5.89
C GLU A 156 -19.83 6.55 5.26
N SER A 157 -20.64 5.89 6.06
CA SER A 157 -21.67 4.94 5.59
C SER A 157 -22.90 4.94 6.47
N ASP A 158 -24.08 4.78 5.86
CA ASP A 158 -25.35 4.72 6.59
C ASP A 158 -25.59 3.30 7.13
N PRO A 159 -25.57 3.09 8.47
CA PRO A 159 -25.75 1.78 9.06
C PRO A 159 -27.13 1.16 8.83
N SER A 160 -28.10 1.90 8.28
CA SER A 160 -29.43 1.38 7.95
C SER A 160 -29.50 0.66 6.59
N LEU A 161 -28.45 0.79 5.76
CA LEU A 161 -28.37 0.15 4.44
C LEU A 161 -27.94 -1.32 4.53
N ASP A 162 -28.17 -2.05 3.43
CA ASP A 162 -27.78 -3.46 3.31
C ASP A 162 -26.35 -3.61 2.77
N TYR A 163 -25.49 -4.26 3.56
CA TYR A 163 -24.08 -4.55 3.24
C TYR A 163 -23.82 -6.05 3.07
N SER A 164 -24.85 -6.88 2.94
CA SER A 164 -24.74 -8.34 2.87
C SER A 164 -23.92 -8.85 1.68
N SER A 165 -23.83 -8.08 0.59
CA SER A 165 -23.00 -8.39 -0.58
C SER A 165 -21.50 -8.20 -0.36
N VAL A 166 -21.09 -7.45 0.67
CA VAL A 166 -19.69 -7.09 0.91
C VAL A 166 -18.88 -8.31 1.36
N THR A 167 -17.77 -8.58 0.68
CA THR A 167 -16.82 -9.61 1.09
C THR A 167 -16.11 -9.17 2.36
N ARG A 168 -16.13 -10.02 3.39
CA ARG A 168 -15.54 -9.72 4.69
C ARG A 168 -14.41 -10.71 5.03
N PRO A 169 -13.17 -10.24 5.19
CA PRO A 169 -12.06 -11.12 5.59
C PRO A 169 -12.15 -11.54 7.06
N ARG A 170 -12.86 -10.76 7.89
CA ARG A 170 -13.05 -11.00 9.32
C ARG A 170 -14.53 -11.06 9.68
N ALA A 171 -14.85 -11.81 10.73
CA ALA A 171 -16.20 -11.88 11.31
C ALA A 171 -16.49 -10.70 12.28
N LEU A 172 -15.94 -9.52 12.01
CA LEU A 172 -16.10 -8.29 12.81
C LEU A 172 -17.06 -7.32 12.13
N PRO A 173 -17.80 -6.44 12.85
CA PRO A 173 -18.68 -5.44 12.24
C PRO A 173 -17.98 -4.63 11.13
N LEU A 174 -18.69 -4.39 10.01
CA LEU A 174 -18.13 -3.66 8.86
C LEU A 174 -18.04 -2.16 9.12
N LEU A 175 -18.98 -1.63 9.89
CA LEU A 175 -19.08 -0.21 10.22
C LEU A 175 -18.82 -0.02 11.70
N THR A 176 -17.92 0.92 12.02
CA THR A 176 -17.58 1.29 13.40
C THR A 176 -18.11 2.70 13.69
N PRO A 177 -18.86 2.90 14.79
CA PRO A 177 -19.33 4.23 15.18
C PRO A 177 -18.20 5.05 15.82
N PHE A 178 -18.09 6.32 15.42
CA PHE A 178 -17.19 7.32 16.01
C PHE A 178 -17.95 8.61 16.30
N THR A 179 -17.45 9.42 17.24
CA THR A 179 -18.02 10.72 17.59
C THR A 179 -17.17 11.83 17.01
N LYS A 180 -17.73 12.64 16.10
CA LYS A 180 -17.09 13.86 15.61
C LYS A 180 -17.04 14.91 16.71
N ALA A 181 -16.16 15.90 16.59
CA ALA A 181 -16.04 17.02 17.54
C ALA A 181 -17.33 17.85 17.68
N SER A 182 -18.21 17.80 16.67
CA SER A 182 -19.56 18.37 16.72
C SER A 182 -20.51 17.67 17.71
N GLY A 183 -20.15 16.48 18.20
CA GLY A 183 -21.01 15.59 18.98
C GLY A 183 -21.86 14.64 18.14
N GLU A 184 -21.76 14.71 16.80
CA GLU A 184 -22.45 13.80 15.89
C GLU A 184 -21.79 12.41 15.87
N THR A 185 -22.61 11.36 15.83
CA THR A 185 -22.14 10.00 15.58
C THR A 185 -22.06 9.75 14.08
N THR A 186 -20.86 9.42 13.59
CA THR A 186 -20.64 8.92 12.22
C THR A 186 -20.33 7.42 12.26
N HIS A 187 -20.65 6.71 11.18
CA HIS A 187 -20.28 5.30 11.01
C HIS A 187 -19.30 5.20 9.86
N VAL A 188 -18.11 4.67 10.14
CA VAL A 188 -17.02 4.60 9.18
C VAL A 188 -16.72 3.15 8.85
N TRP A 189 -16.39 2.90 7.58
CA TRP A 189 -16.05 1.57 7.07
C TRP A 189 -14.71 1.08 7.66
N THR A 190 -14.72 -0.13 8.21
CA THR A 190 -13.61 -0.78 8.89
C THR A 190 -13.56 -2.27 8.50
N THR A 191 -13.01 -2.57 7.32
CA THR A 191 -13.02 -3.90 6.69
C THR A 191 -12.32 -4.97 7.54
N PHE A 192 -11.27 -4.58 8.28
CA PHE A 192 -10.39 -5.48 9.00
C PHE A 192 -10.55 -5.43 10.52
N SER A 193 -10.51 -4.25 11.12
CA SER A 193 -10.68 -4.03 12.56
C SER A 193 -11.16 -2.60 12.85
N ASP A 194 -11.63 -2.34 14.06
CA ASP A 194 -12.09 -1.00 14.49
C ASP A 194 -10.95 0.04 14.57
N ASP A 195 -9.69 -0.41 14.51
CA ASP A 195 -8.50 0.42 14.46
C ASP A 195 -8.08 0.76 13.02
N GLN A 196 -8.52 -0.03 12.03
CA GLN A 196 -8.15 0.11 10.63
C GLN A 196 -9.28 0.77 9.84
N ILE A 197 -9.17 2.09 9.64
CA ILE A 197 -10.16 2.91 8.97
C ILE A 197 -9.94 2.88 7.46
N ASP A 198 -10.92 2.40 6.70
CA ASP A 198 -10.82 2.33 5.24
C ASP A 198 -10.80 3.73 4.61
N ILE A 199 -9.82 3.93 3.73
CA ILE A 199 -9.61 5.15 2.96
C ILE A 199 -10.56 5.18 1.76
N ASN A 200 -11.09 6.37 1.46
CA ASN A 200 -12.04 6.62 0.38
C ASN A 200 -11.34 7.03 -0.92
N PHE A 201 -11.03 6.05 -1.76
CA PHE A 201 -10.44 6.30 -3.08
C PHE A 201 -11.39 6.96 -4.09
N LYS A 202 -12.67 7.15 -3.78
CA LYS A 202 -13.53 8.02 -4.62
C LYS A 202 -13.14 9.49 -4.52
N SER A 203 -12.37 9.88 -3.49
CA SER A 203 -11.78 11.21 -3.43
C SER A 203 -10.53 11.29 -4.32
N PRO A 204 -10.47 12.21 -5.29
CA PRO A 204 -9.25 12.46 -6.05
C PRO A 204 -8.08 12.91 -5.17
N LYS A 205 -8.34 13.56 -4.03
CA LYS A 205 -7.27 13.99 -3.10
C LYS A 205 -6.54 12.78 -2.53
N VAL A 206 -7.28 11.74 -2.17
CA VAL A 206 -6.72 10.47 -1.68
C VAL A 206 -5.84 9.82 -2.75
N LEU A 207 -6.28 9.82 -4.02
CA LEU A 207 -5.46 9.31 -5.12
C LEU A 207 -4.15 10.08 -5.27
N LEU A 208 -4.19 11.41 -5.18
CA LEU A 208 -3.00 12.24 -5.27
C LEU A 208 -2.05 11.98 -4.10
N GLU A 209 -2.57 11.86 -2.87
CA GLU A 209 -1.78 11.50 -1.70
C GLU A 209 -1.14 10.11 -1.84
N SER A 210 -1.89 9.11 -2.35
CA SER A 210 -1.33 7.76 -2.54
C SER A 210 -0.21 7.76 -3.58
N ILE A 211 -0.34 8.54 -4.65
CA ILE A 211 0.72 8.70 -5.67
C ILE A 211 1.97 9.35 -5.04
N ASP A 212 1.79 10.40 -4.23
CA ASP A 212 2.90 11.05 -3.53
C ASP A 212 3.62 10.10 -2.57
N ILE A 213 2.87 9.27 -1.83
CA ILE A 213 3.40 8.25 -0.91
C ILE A 213 4.20 7.19 -1.69
N LEU A 214 3.66 6.64 -2.77
CA LEU A 214 4.33 5.62 -3.60
C LEU A 214 5.63 6.16 -4.20
N LEU A 215 5.61 7.38 -4.73
CA LEU A 215 6.81 8.02 -5.29
C LEU A 215 7.85 8.33 -4.21
N MET A 216 7.41 8.70 -3.00
CA MET A 216 8.31 8.88 -1.87
C MET A 216 8.96 7.56 -1.45
N TYR A 217 8.23 6.44 -1.44
CA TYR A 217 8.79 5.13 -1.10
C TYR A 217 9.87 4.74 -2.12
N ALA A 218 9.57 4.87 -3.42
CA ALA A 218 10.54 4.62 -4.49
C ALA A 218 11.77 5.53 -4.40
N ALA A 219 11.57 6.81 -4.08
CA ALA A 219 12.66 7.77 -3.90
C ALA A 219 13.57 7.45 -2.69
N ASN A 220 13.05 6.76 -1.67
CA ASN A 220 13.80 6.34 -0.48
C ASN A 220 14.20 4.86 -0.53
N GLY A 221 14.67 4.39 -1.69
CA GLY A 221 15.27 3.06 -1.82
C GLY A 221 14.30 1.89 -1.98
N GLY A 222 12.98 2.14 -1.96
CA GLY A 222 11.97 1.11 -2.18
C GLY A 222 11.90 0.67 -3.64
N ARG A 223 12.80 -0.23 -4.06
CA ARG A 223 12.77 -0.85 -5.40
C ARG A 223 11.45 -1.56 -5.65
N SER A 224 10.94 -2.28 -4.66
CA SER A 224 9.68 -3.01 -4.76
C SER A 224 8.67 -2.46 -3.76
N ILE A 225 7.41 -2.36 -4.15
CA ILE A 225 6.33 -1.86 -3.29
C ILE A 225 5.23 -2.91 -3.24
N ARG A 226 4.99 -3.47 -2.05
CA ARG A 226 3.89 -4.39 -1.77
C ARG A 226 2.61 -3.60 -1.54
N LEU A 227 1.58 -3.81 -2.35
CA LEU A 227 0.27 -3.20 -2.17
C LEU A 227 -0.57 -4.11 -1.28
N ASP A 228 -0.69 -3.74 -0.01
CA ASP A 228 -1.44 -4.50 0.99
C ASP A 228 -2.96 -4.25 0.88
N ALA A 229 -3.76 -5.30 1.06
CA ALA A 229 -5.22 -5.24 1.04
C ALA A 229 -5.80 -4.54 -0.21
N ILE A 230 -5.05 -4.54 -1.31
CA ILE A 230 -5.33 -3.64 -2.45
C ILE A 230 -6.63 -3.99 -3.18
N GLY A 231 -7.10 -5.23 -3.05
CA GLY A 231 -8.39 -5.64 -3.58
C GLY A 231 -9.59 -4.88 -3.02
N PHE A 232 -9.48 -4.35 -1.79
CA PHE A 232 -10.57 -3.66 -1.08
C PHE A 232 -10.59 -2.14 -1.30
N ILE A 233 -9.67 -1.60 -2.11
CA ILE A 233 -9.44 -0.16 -2.27
C ILE A 233 -10.68 0.63 -2.69
N TRP A 234 -11.61 0.03 -3.45
CA TRP A 234 -12.81 0.68 -3.96
C TRP A 234 -14.11 0.10 -3.38
N LYS A 235 -15.04 0.99 -2.98
CA LYS A 235 -16.23 0.63 -2.22
C LYS A 235 -17.50 1.05 -2.97
N VAL A 236 -18.37 0.07 -3.27
CA VAL A 236 -19.66 0.28 -3.94
C VAL A 236 -20.74 -0.54 -3.23
N LEU A 237 -21.78 0.14 -2.74
CA LEU A 237 -22.93 -0.52 -2.12
C LEU A 237 -23.56 -1.53 -3.09
N ASN A 238 -24.05 -2.65 -2.56
CA ASN A 238 -24.60 -3.77 -3.36
C ASN A 238 -23.57 -4.48 -4.27
N SER A 239 -22.27 -4.38 -3.96
CA SER A 239 -21.20 -5.13 -4.62
C SER A 239 -20.37 -5.92 -3.59
N SER A 240 -19.42 -6.73 -4.06
CA SER A 240 -18.47 -7.43 -3.20
C SER A 240 -17.47 -6.50 -2.51
N CYS A 241 -17.27 -5.27 -3.00
CA CYS A 241 -16.21 -4.35 -2.57
C CYS A 241 -14.80 -4.98 -2.54
N ILE A 242 -14.58 -6.00 -3.37
CA ILE A 242 -13.28 -6.62 -3.58
C ILE A 242 -13.08 -6.90 -5.07
N HIS A 243 -11.89 -6.62 -5.59
CA HIS A 243 -11.52 -6.83 -7.00
C HIS A 243 -12.38 -6.04 -8.00
N LEU A 244 -12.92 -4.89 -7.57
CA LEU A 244 -13.71 -4.05 -8.46
C LEU A 244 -12.83 -3.48 -9.59
N PRO A 245 -13.38 -3.22 -10.79
CA PRO A 245 -12.61 -2.69 -11.92
C PRO A 245 -11.79 -1.44 -11.57
N GLU A 246 -12.32 -0.57 -10.72
CA GLU A 246 -11.65 0.65 -10.27
C GLU A 246 -10.37 0.37 -9.47
N ALA A 247 -10.31 -0.74 -8.73
CA ALA A 247 -9.09 -1.18 -8.05
C ALA A 247 -7.97 -1.46 -9.06
N HIS A 248 -8.30 -2.19 -10.14
CA HIS A 248 -7.36 -2.48 -11.22
C HIS A 248 -6.93 -1.19 -11.95
N GLU A 249 -7.86 -0.27 -12.23
CA GLU A 249 -7.53 0.98 -12.93
C GLU A 249 -6.64 1.91 -12.09
N ILE A 250 -6.79 1.93 -10.76
CA ILE A 250 -5.88 2.64 -9.86
C ILE A 250 -4.47 2.04 -9.91
N ILE A 251 -4.33 0.72 -9.84
CA ILE A 251 -3.00 0.06 -9.87
C ILE A 251 -2.32 0.28 -11.22
N LYS A 252 -3.05 0.19 -12.33
CA LYS A 252 -2.53 0.51 -13.68
C LYS A 252 -2.09 1.97 -13.79
N LEU A 253 -2.82 2.90 -13.17
CA LEU A 253 -2.43 4.30 -13.12
C LEU A 253 -1.11 4.47 -12.34
N TRP A 254 -0.99 3.86 -11.16
CA TRP A 254 0.26 3.87 -10.38
C TRP A 254 1.43 3.25 -11.16
N ARG A 255 1.18 2.15 -11.88
CA ARG A 255 2.14 1.50 -12.76
C ARG A 255 2.65 2.46 -13.83
N ILE A 256 1.76 3.13 -14.56
CA ILE A 256 2.14 4.10 -15.60
C ILE A 256 3.02 5.22 -15.02
N ILE A 257 2.65 5.73 -13.84
CA ILE A 257 3.38 6.82 -13.18
C ILE A 257 4.78 6.36 -12.75
N LEU A 258 4.88 5.20 -12.09
CA LEU A 258 6.17 4.67 -11.61
C LEU A 258 7.09 4.31 -12.78
N ASP A 259 6.59 3.71 -13.84
CA ASP A 259 7.39 3.38 -15.04
C ASP A 259 7.97 4.64 -15.71
N GLU A 260 7.25 5.77 -15.67
CA GLU A 260 7.69 7.03 -16.29
C GLU A 260 8.67 7.81 -15.39
N VAL A 261 8.42 7.83 -14.08
CA VAL A 261 9.16 8.68 -13.13
C VAL A 261 10.35 7.95 -12.50
N MET A 262 10.18 6.67 -12.17
CA MET A 262 11.10 5.83 -11.38
C MET A 262 11.29 4.44 -12.02
N PRO A 263 11.84 4.36 -13.25
CA PRO A 263 11.96 3.11 -13.99
C PRO A 263 12.72 2.04 -13.20
N GLY A 264 12.23 0.80 -13.27
CA GLY A 264 12.74 -0.34 -12.50
C GLY A 264 12.13 -0.51 -11.11
N THR A 265 11.24 0.39 -10.68
CA THR A 265 10.41 0.19 -9.48
C THR A 265 9.31 -0.83 -9.75
N LEU A 266 9.17 -1.84 -8.88
CA LEU A 266 8.25 -2.96 -9.07
C LEU A 266 7.05 -2.85 -8.12
N ILE A 267 5.85 -2.93 -8.70
CA ILE A 267 4.59 -3.09 -7.95
C ILE A 267 4.30 -4.56 -7.75
N ILE A 268 4.03 -4.94 -6.51
CA ILE A 268 3.67 -6.30 -6.12
C ILE A 268 2.32 -6.24 -5.42
N THR A 269 1.31 -6.94 -5.92
CA THR A 269 0.01 -6.97 -5.24
C THR A 269 -0.04 -8.10 -4.24
N GLU A 270 -0.59 -7.81 -3.06
CA GLU A 270 -0.99 -8.85 -2.14
C GLU A 270 -2.51 -9.09 -2.21
N THR A 271 -2.88 -10.23 -2.77
CA THR A 271 -4.26 -10.71 -2.80
C THR A 271 -4.30 -12.22 -2.51
N ASN A 272 -4.52 -12.56 -1.25
CA ASN A 272 -4.68 -13.96 -0.83
C ASN A 272 -6.05 -14.54 -1.21
N VAL A 273 -6.22 -14.79 -2.50
CA VAL A 273 -7.48 -15.22 -3.14
C VAL A 273 -7.24 -16.38 -4.11
N PRO A 274 -8.29 -17.05 -4.62
CA PRO A 274 -8.13 -18.10 -5.62
C PRO A 274 -7.25 -17.69 -6.80
N HIS A 275 -6.48 -18.65 -7.34
CA HIS A 275 -5.42 -18.39 -8.33
C HIS A 275 -5.85 -17.49 -9.50
N LYS A 276 -7.05 -17.69 -10.06
CA LYS A 276 -7.56 -16.90 -11.19
C LYS A 276 -7.76 -15.42 -10.86
N GLU A 277 -8.22 -15.12 -9.65
CA GLU A 277 -8.43 -13.75 -9.16
C GLU A 277 -7.08 -13.11 -8.83
N ASN A 278 -6.16 -13.86 -8.25
CA ASN A 278 -4.83 -13.33 -7.94
C ASN A 278 -4.03 -12.97 -9.20
N ILE A 279 -4.02 -13.83 -10.22
CA ILE A 279 -3.29 -13.53 -11.48
C ILE A 279 -3.97 -12.47 -12.35
N SER A 280 -5.23 -12.09 -12.07
CA SER A 280 -5.88 -11.01 -12.83
C SER A 280 -5.18 -9.67 -12.62
N TYR A 281 -4.46 -9.50 -11.51
CA TYR A 281 -3.67 -8.32 -11.18
C TYR A 281 -2.42 -8.12 -12.04
N PHE A 282 -2.06 -9.09 -12.89
CA PHE A 282 -1.11 -8.82 -13.97
C PHE A 282 -1.73 -7.93 -15.07
N GLY A 283 -3.06 -7.82 -15.13
CA GLY A 283 -3.76 -7.13 -16.20
C GLY A 283 -3.43 -7.72 -17.57
N GLY A 284 -3.18 -6.84 -18.54
CA GLY A 284 -2.62 -7.21 -19.85
C GLY A 284 -1.08 -7.20 -19.88
N GLY A 285 -0.42 -7.30 -18.72
CA GLY A 285 0.99 -6.95 -18.53
C GLY A 285 1.20 -5.47 -18.21
N ASP A 286 0.14 -4.75 -17.82
CA ASP A 286 0.09 -3.30 -17.63
C ASP A 286 -0.29 -2.86 -16.21
N GLU A 287 -0.35 -3.79 -15.26
CA GLU A 287 -0.80 -3.56 -13.89
C GLU A 287 0.31 -3.87 -12.87
N ALA A 288 0.20 -4.94 -12.08
CA ALA A 288 1.27 -5.36 -11.17
C ALA A 288 2.43 -5.99 -11.95
N HIS A 289 3.65 -5.81 -11.44
CA HIS A 289 4.84 -6.48 -11.97
C HIS A 289 4.90 -7.94 -11.49
N MET A 290 4.55 -8.16 -10.23
CA MET A 290 4.52 -9.49 -9.61
C MET A 290 3.27 -9.65 -8.74
N VAL A 291 2.86 -10.90 -8.54
CA VAL A 291 1.79 -11.29 -7.60
C VAL A 291 2.29 -12.45 -6.76
N TYR A 292 1.85 -12.55 -5.50
CA TYR A 292 2.20 -13.67 -4.64
C TYR A 292 1.53 -14.97 -5.12
N GLN A 293 2.25 -16.09 -5.23
CA GLN A 293 1.64 -17.39 -5.50
C GLN A 293 1.09 -18.05 -4.22
N PHE A 294 0.12 -17.41 -3.56
CA PHE A 294 -0.49 -17.90 -2.30
C PHE A 294 -0.98 -19.35 -2.33
N PRO A 295 -1.55 -19.87 -3.44
CA PRO A 295 -1.97 -21.27 -3.48
C PRO A 295 -0.79 -22.27 -3.45
N LEU A 296 0.42 -21.86 -3.85
CA LEU A 296 1.54 -22.80 -4.01
C LEU A 296 2.01 -23.41 -2.67
N PRO A 297 2.35 -22.64 -1.62
CA PRO A 297 2.79 -23.22 -0.34
C PRO A 297 1.83 -24.27 0.26
N PRO A 298 0.50 -24.01 0.40
CA PRO A 298 -0.41 -25.01 0.94
C PRO A 298 -0.59 -26.22 0.00
N LEU A 299 -0.52 -26.04 -1.32
CA LEU A 299 -0.56 -27.15 -2.27
C LEU A 299 0.71 -28.02 -2.20
N THR A 300 1.89 -27.39 -2.06
CA THR A 300 3.14 -28.12 -1.83
C THR A 300 3.06 -28.94 -0.55
N LEU A 301 2.59 -28.36 0.55
CA LEU A 301 2.39 -29.09 1.81
C LEU A 301 1.39 -30.24 1.64
N HIS A 302 0.27 -30.02 0.94
CA HIS A 302 -0.72 -31.07 0.67
C HIS A 302 -0.15 -32.26 -0.10
N VAL A 303 0.80 -32.05 -1.01
CA VAL A 303 1.47 -33.15 -1.73
C VAL A 303 2.34 -34.00 -0.79
N TYR A 304 2.96 -33.39 0.23
CA TYR A 304 3.76 -34.11 1.23
C TYR A 304 2.88 -34.77 2.31
N GLU A 305 1.74 -34.19 2.64
CA GLU A 305 0.78 -34.69 3.63
C GLU A 305 -0.64 -34.78 3.05
N PRO A 306 -0.91 -35.74 2.14
CA PRO A 306 -2.26 -35.95 1.63
C PRO A 306 -3.14 -36.48 2.75
N LYS A 307 -4.14 -35.68 3.15
CA LYS A 307 -5.23 -36.12 4.04
C LYS A 307 -6.26 -36.95 3.29
#